data_AF-E2B891-F1
#
_entry.id   AF-E2B891-F1
#
_cell.length_a   1.000
_cell.length_b   1.000
_cell.length_c   1.000
_cell.angle_alpha   90.00
_cell.angle_beta   90.00
_cell.angle_gamma   90.00
#
_symmetry.space_group_name_H-M   'P 1'
#
loop_
_entity.id
_entity.type
_entity.pdbx_description
1 polymer ?
#
loop_
_entity_poly.entity_id
_entity_poly.type
_entity_poly.pdbx_seq_one_letter_code
_entity_poly.pdbx_strand_id
1 'polypeptide(L)'
;MVIAIGFEGSANKLGVGIIRDQQVLSNVRHTYVTPPGEGFLPRETAQHHRKYVLEVLRKALDDAKITLKDVDVICYTKGPGMGAPLTVTALVARTVAQLYNKPMVAVNHCIGHIEMGRLVTGSENPTVLYVSGGNTQIIAYSQQRYHIFGETIDIAVGNCLDRFARLLKLSNDPSPGYNIEQLAKKGKKLAPLPYVVKGMDVSFSGILSHIEDHLSEWLDTKAFTPEDLCFSLQETVFAMLIEITDYDATELVDRVDRGVRTDLRMKLKKNTVDEEEEDDDDEEEEEEEEEEEEEEEEEEEEEEEEEEEEEEEEKEEEEEDDEEEEKVEEEEKGEQEKERKTRKRTNTNKTSRVRHRTGERSPSRNIDSRSRYSPTT
;
A
#
# COMPACT_ATOMS: atom_id res chain seq x y z
N MET A 1 -10.19 -19.57 -21.69
CA MET A 1 -9.69 -18.50 -20.82
C MET A 1 -10.89 -17.93 -20.09
N VAL A 2 -10.87 -18.00 -18.76
CA VAL A 2 -11.94 -17.47 -17.90
C VAL A 2 -11.47 -16.14 -17.33
N ILE A 3 -12.30 -15.09 -17.44
CA ILE A 3 -12.03 -13.78 -16.85
C ILE A 3 -12.88 -13.62 -15.58
N ALA A 4 -12.21 -13.52 -14.44
CA ALA A 4 -12.82 -13.25 -13.14
C ALA A 4 -12.56 -11.81 -12.71
N ILE A 5 -13.58 -11.16 -12.15
CA ILE A 5 -13.43 -9.87 -11.45
C ILE A 5 -13.71 -10.07 -9.96
N GLY A 6 -12.81 -9.63 -9.10
CA GLY A 6 -12.90 -9.77 -7.65
C GLY A 6 -13.13 -8.43 -6.95
N PHE A 7 -14.06 -8.39 -5.98
CA PHE A 7 -14.32 -7.23 -5.12
C PHE A 7 -13.91 -7.51 -3.67
N GLU A 8 -12.96 -6.72 -3.15
CA GLU A 8 -12.45 -6.80 -1.78
C GLU A 8 -12.77 -5.50 -1.02
N GLY A 9 -13.20 -5.61 0.24
CA GLY A 9 -13.59 -4.50 1.10
C GLY A 9 -13.97 -4.96 2.51
N SER A 10 -13.24 -5.94 3.04
CA SER A 10 -13.40 -6.50 4.37
C SER A 10 -12.89 -5.57 5.48
N ALA A 11 -11.88 -4.74 5.16
CA ALA A 11 -11.16 -3.89 6.09
C ALA A 11 -11.13 -2.41 5.62
N ASN A 12 -10.07 -1.66 5.90
CA ASN A 12 -9.92 -0.27 5.47
C ASN A 12 -9.45 -0.10 4.02
N LYS A 13 -9.02 -1.19 3.37
CA LYS A 13 -8.64 -1.22 1.95
C LYS A 13 -9.85 -1.66 1.11
N LEU A 14 -10.08 -0.94 0.01
CA LEU A 14 -11.03 -1.29 -1.04
C LEU A 14 -10.26 -1.72 -2.28
N GLY A 15 -10.59 -2.85 -2.88
CA GLY A 15 -9.91 -3.36 -4.06
C GLY A 15 -10.85 -3.93 -5.10
N VAL A 16 -10.48 -3.76 -6.38
CA VAL A 16 -11.07 -4.49 -7.50
C VAL A 16 -9.95 -5.08 -8.35
N GLY A 17 -9.89 -6.40 -8.42
CA GLY A 17 -8.91 -7.14 -9.19
C GLY A 17 -9.54 -7.84 -10.40
N ILE A 18 -8.79 -8.00 -11.49
CA ILE A 18 -9.22 -8.75 -12.68
C ILE A 18 -8.13 -9.76 -13.01
N ILE A 19 -8.53 -11.03 -13.13
CA ILE A 19 -7.63 -12.14 -13.44
C ILE A 19 -8.18 -12.87 -14.67
N ARG A 20 -7.29 -13.24 -15.59
CA ARG A 20 -7.58 -14.13 -16.71
C ARG A 20 -6.76 -15.40 -16.54
N ASP A 21 -7.46 -16.50 -16.24
CA ASP A 21 -6.85 -17.76 -15.83
C ASP A 21 -5.89 -17.57 -14.64
N GLN A 22 -4.57 -17.51 -14.87
CA GLN A 22 -3.54 -17.29 -13.85
C GLN A 22 -2.88 -15.90 -13.92
N GLN A 23 -3.24 -15.10 -14.91
CA GLN A 23 -2.63 -13.79 -15.14
C GLN A 23 -3.45 -12.67 -14.50
N VAL A 24 -2.82 -11.87 -13.64
CA VAL A 24 -3.41 -10.64 -13.10
C VAL A 24 -3.38 -9.56 -14.20
N LEU A 25 -4.56 -9.10 -14.61
CA LEU A 25 -4.71 -8.03 -15.61
C LEU A 25 -4.83 -6.64 -14.97
N SER A 26 -5.32 -6.58 -13.73
CA SER A 26 -5.49 -5.34 -12.97
C SER A 26 -5.64 -5.68 -11.48
N ASN A 27 -5.12 -4.80 -10.61
CA ASN A 27 -5.24 -4.94 -9.15
C ASN A 27 -5.36 -3.57 -8.44
N VAL A 28 -6.39 -2.81 -8.77
CA VAL A 28 -6.56 -1.44 -8.26
C VAL A 28 -7.02 -1.45 -6.80
N ARG A 29 -6.38 -0.64 -5.96
CA ARG A 29 -6.65 -0.51 -4.53
C ARG A 29 -6.79 0.95 -4.10
N HIS A 30 -7.66 1.21 -3.13
CA HIS A 30 -7.78 2.50 -2.44
C HIS A 30 -7.88 2.30 -0.93
N THR A 31 -7.03 2.99 -0.16
CA THR A 31 -6.93 2.84 1.30
C THR A 31 -7.65 3.98 2.02
N TYR A 32 -8.44 3.66 3.04
CA TYR A 32 -8.94 4.65 3.99
C TYR A 32 -7.90 4.87 5.09
N VAL A 33 -7.35 6.07 5.15
CA VAL A 33 -6.35 6.51 6.13
C VAL A 33 -7.00 7.47 7.13
N THR A 34 -6.85 7.18 8.42
CA THR A 34 -7.35 8.03 9.53
C THR A 34 -6.24 8.94 10.06
N PRO A 35 -6.57 10.06 10.73
CA PRO A 35 -5.59 10.90 11.40
C PRO A 35 -4.73 10.10 12.41
N PRO A 36 -3.47 10.50 12.66
CA PRO A 36 -2.61 9.85 13.66
C PRO A 36 -3.29 9.72 15.02
N GLY A 37 -3.15 8.56 15.66
CA GLY A 37 -3.80 8.27 16.95
C GLY A 37 -5.23 7.71 16.85
N GLU A 38 -5.86 7.75 15.66
CA GLU A 38 -7.21 7.23 15.44
C GLU A 38 -7.19 5.92 14.64
N GLY A 39 -8.14 5.02 14.95
CA GLY A 39 -8.38 3.81 14.15
C GLY A 39 -9.61 3.97 13.26
N PHE A 40 -9.64 3.27 12.13
CA PHE A 40 -10.79 3.32 11.21
C PHE A 40 -12.03 2.65 11.80
N LEU A 41 -13.16 3.38 11.80
CA LEU A 41 -14.43 2.85 12.29
C LEU A 41 -15.23 2.20 11.15
N PRO A 42 -16.04 1.15 11.44
CA PRO A 42 -16.82 0.46 10.41
C PRO A 42 -17.75 1.38 9.59
N ARG A 43 -18.34 2.39 10.24
CA ARG A 43 -19.28 3.33 9.59
C ARG A 43 -18.57 4.21 8.56
N GLU A 44 -17.43 4.78 8.93
CA GLU A 44 -16.65 5.71 8.10
C GLU A 44 -15.97 4.94 6.97
N THR A 45 -15.43 3.76 7.27
CA THR A 45 -14.87 2.86 6.26
C THR A 45 -15.92 2.48 5.20
N ALA A 46 -17.15 2.18 5.60
CA ALA A 46 -18.23 1.92 4.67
C ALA A 46 -18.68 3.16 3.88
N GLN A 47 -18.52 4.38 4.42
CA GLN A 47 -18.75 5.62 3.67
C GLN A 47 -17.66 5.80 2.60
N HIS A 48 -16.41 5.57 2.96
CA HIS A 48 -15.28 5.55 2.04
C HIS A 48 -15.52 4.55 0.91
N HIS A 49 -15.82 3.28 1.21
CA HIS A 49 -16.07 2.28 0.16
C HIS A 49 -17.23 2.67 -0.77
N ARG A 50 -18.32 3.21 -0.23
CA ARG A 50 -19.44 3.70 -1.06
C ARG A 50 -19.04 4.82 -2.01
N LYS A 51 -18.14 5.69 -1.58
CA LYS A 51 -17.66 6.82 -2.38
C LYS A 51 -16.76 6.35 -3.53
N TYR A 52 -15.86 5.40 -3.28
CA TYR A 52 -14.78 5.06 -4.21
C TYR A 52 -14.99 3.76 -5.01
N VAL A 53 -15.90 2.87 -4.63
CA VAL A 53 -16.03 1.53 -5.25
C VAL A 53 -16.28 1.56 -6.76
N LEU A 54 -17.06 2.51 -7.26
CA LEU A 54 -17.31 2.64 -8.71
C LEU A 54 -16.13 3.24 -9.45
N GLU A 55 -15.36 4.11 -8.80
CA GLU A 55 -14.12 4.65 -9.36
C GLU A 55 -13.06 3.55 -9.47
N VAL A 56 -12.85 2.77 -8.40
CA VAL A 56 -11.92 1.64 -8.37
C VAL A 56 -12.31 0.58 -9.40
N LEU A 57 -13.60 0.26 -9.51
CA LEU A 57 -14.11 -0.65 -10.55
C LEU A 57 -13.80 -0.14 -11.96
N ARG A 58 -14.02 1.15 -12.23
CA ARG A 58 -13.77 1.74 -13.55
C ARG A 58 -12.28 1.68 -13.90
N LYS A 59 -11.42 2.12 -12.97
CA LYS A 59 -9.97 2.03 -13.13
C LYS A 59 -9.52 0.61 -13.41
N ALA A 60 -10.04 -0.38 -12.67
CA ALA A 60 -9.66 -1.77 -12.88
C ALA A 60 -10.02 -2.30 -14.29
N LEU A 61 -11.18 -1.91 -14.82
CA LEU A 61 -11.59 -2.26 -16.19
C LEU A 61 -10.73 -1.55 -17.25
N ASP A 62 -10.41 -0.28 -17.01
CA ASP A 62 -9.56 0.54 -17.88
C ASP A 62 -8.13 -0.04 -17.94
N ASP A 63 -7.53 -0.38 -16.78
CA ASP A 63 -6.19 -0.98 -16.67
C ASP A 63 -6.12 -2.34 -17.38
N ALA A 64 -7.14 -3.19 -17.18
CA ALA A 64 -7.24 -4.49 -17.85
C ALA A 64 -7.63 -4.39 -19.33
N LYS A 65 -8.02 -3.20 -19.83
CA LYS A 65 -8.48 -2.93 -21.19
C LYS A 65 -9.65 -3.83 -21.62
N ILE A 66 -10.61 -4.06 -20.72
CA ILE A 66 -11.81 -4.88 -20.97
C ILE A 66 -13.10 -4.17 -20.53
N THR A 67 -14.24 -4.75 -20.86
CA THR A 67 -15.55 -4.33 -20.36
C THR A 67 -16.19 -5.42 -19.50
N LEU A 68 -17.21 -5.04 -18.71
CA LEU A 68 -18.00 -5.99 -17.91
C LEU A 68 -18.72 -7.07 -18.74
N LYS A 69 -18.83 -6.90 -20.07
CA LYS A 69 -19.40 -7.93 -20.95
C LYS A 69 -18.42 -9.09 -21.15
N ASP A 70 -17.12 -8.82 -21.09
CA ASP A 70 -16.03 -9.78 -21.32
C ASP A 70 -15.76 -10.63 -20.07
N VAL A 71 -16.18 -10.17 -18.89
CA VAL A 71 -16.07 -10.89 -17.61
C VAL A 71 -16.96 -12.13 -17.62
N ASP A 72 -16.43 -13.28 -17.23
CA ASP A 72 -17.18 -14.54 -17.15
C ASP A 72 -17.81 -14.77 -15.78
N VAL A 73 -17.15 -14.33 -14.70
CA VAL A 73 -17.60 -14.54 -13.33
C VAL A 73 -17.25 -13.36 -12.42
N ILE A 74 -18.16 -13.06 -11.48
CA ILE A 74 -17.96 -12.02 -10.47
C ILE A 74 -17.73 -12.67 -9.11
N CYS A 75 -16.61 -12.32 -8.49
CA CYS A 75 -16.20 -12.79 -7.18
C CYS A 75 -16.30 -11.64 -6.17
N TYR A 76 -16.69 -11.93 -4.94
CA TYR A 76 -16.65 -10.94 -3.86
C TYR A 76 -16.34 -11.59 -2.53
N THR A 77 -15.70 -10.82 -1.66
CA THR A 77 -15.39 -11.25 -0.30
C THR A 77 -16.68 -11.35 0.52
N LYS A 78 -17.04 -12.58 0.90
CA LYS A 78 -18.19 -12.85 1.77
C LYS A 78 -17.87 -12.59 3.24
N GLY A 79 -16.60 -12.80 3.61
CA GLY A 79 -16.07 -12.63 4.95
C GLY A 79 -14.88 -13.56 5.21
N PRO A 80 -14.26 -13.50 6.40
CA PRO A 80 -14.57 -12.58 7.50
C PRO A 80 -14.23 -11.11 7.20
N GLY A 81 -14.63 -10.19 8.08
CA GLY A 81 -14.37 -8.75 7.93
C GLY A 81 -15.41 -7.87 8.63
N MET A 82 -15.24 -6.55 8.52
CA MET A 82 -16.17 -5.57 9.08
C MET A 82 -17.51 -5.61 8.33
N GLY A 83 -18.60 -5.81 9.06
CA GLY A 83 -19.92 -6.03 8.45
C GLY A 83 -20.42 -4.90 7.55
N ALA A 84 -20.22 -3.63 7.96
CA ALA A 84 -20.67 -2.49 7.15
C ALA A 84 -19.89 -2.34 5.83
N PRO A 85 -18.53 -2.33 5.82
CA PRO A 85 -17.71 -2.42 4.60
C PRO A 85 -18.05 -3.60 3.68
N LEU A 86 -18.12 -4.83 4.21
CA LEU A 86 -18.46 -6.04 3.44
C LEU A 86 -19.81 -5.91 2.72
N THR A 87 -20.78 -5.26 3.35
CA THR A 87 -22.11 -5.06 2.75
C THR A 87 -22.02 -4.18 1.50
N VAL A 88 -21.11 -3.20 1.46
CA VAL A 88 -20.95 -2.28 0.32
C VAL A 88 -20.43 -3.03 -0.90
N THR A 89 -19.33 -3.78 -0.76
CA THR A 89 -18.73 -4.53 -1.88
C THR A 89 -19.64 -5.65 -2.36
N ALA A 90 -20.30 -6.37 -1.44
CA ALA A 90 -21.27 -7.40 -1.78
C ALA A 90 -22.48 -6.83 -2.55
N LEU A 91 -22.96 -5.64 -2.19
CA LEU A 91 -24.06 -4.99 -2.90
C LEU A 91 -23.65 -4.65 -4.34
N VAL A 92 -22.48 -4.03 -4.52
CA VAL A 92 -21.98 -3.67 -5.85
C VAL A 92 -21.76 -4.91 -6.72
N ALA A 93 -21.09 -5.94 -6.20
CA ALA A 93 -20.85 -7.18 -6.92
C ALA A 93 -22.16 -7.84 -7.38
N ARG A 94 -23.18 -7.89 -6.51
CA ARG A 94 -24.52 -8.40 -6.86
C ARG A 94 -25.22 -7.56 -7.92
N THR A 95 -25.14 -6.24 -7.81
CA THR A 95 -25.74 -5.34 -8.80
C THR A 95 -25.09 -5.53 -10.17
N VAL A 96 -23.77 -5.61 -10.24
CA VAL A 96 -23.04 -5.86 -11.50
C VAL A 96 -23.41 -7.24 -12.07
N ALA A 97 -23.46 -8.28 -11.23
CA ALA A 97 -23.85 -9.62 -11.66
C ALA A 97 -25.27 -9.65 -12.24
N GLN A 98 -26.22 -8.96 -11.62
CA GLN A 98 -27.60 -8.88 -12.10
C GLN A 98 -27.73 -8.06 -13.39
N LEU A 99 -27.03 -6.93 -13.50
CA LEU A 99 -27.07 -6.07 -14.69
C LEU A 99 -26.53 -6.76 -15.93
N TYR A 100 -25.46 -7.55 -15.78
CA TYR A 100 -24.78 -8.22 -16.90
C TYR A 100 -25.11 -9.72 -17.01
N ASN A 101 -26.03 -10.21 -16.18
CA ASN A 101 -26.44 -11.61 -16.09
C ASN A 101 -25.23 -12.57 -15.99
N LYS A 102 -24.31 -12.28 -15.07
CA LYS A 102 -23.09 -13.07 -14.83
C LYS A 102 -23.24 -13.94 -13.58
N PRO A 103 -22.66 -15.16 -13.56
CA PRO A 103 -22.57 -15.96 -12.35
C PRO A 103 -21.73 -15.26 -11.28
N MET A 104 -21.98 -15.59 -10.02
CA MET A 104 -21.31 -14.98 -8.88
C MET A 104 -20.77 -16.03 -7.91
N VAL A 105 -19.55 -15.81 -7.42
CA VAL A 105 -18.88 -16.65 -6.44
C VAL A 105 -18.60 -15.83 -5.19
N ALA A 106 -18.96 -16.38 -4.03
CA ALA A 106 -18.70 -15.76 -2.75
C ALA A 106 -17.42 -16.37 -2.16
N VAL A 107 -16.43 -15.53 -1.88
CA VAL A 107 -15.05 -15.96 -1.54
C VAL A 107 -14.79 -15.73 -0.05
N ASN A 108 -14.09 -16.67 0.58
CA ASN A 108 -13.56 -16.48 1.94
C ASN A 108 -12.28 -15.62 1.87
N HIS A 109 -12.19 -14.57 2.68
CA HIS A 109 -11.09 -13.62 2.65
C HIS A 109 -9.72 -14.29 2.90
N CYS A 110 -9.63 -15.14 3.91
CA CYS A 110 -8.39 -15.84 4.30
C CYS A 110 -7.93 -16.79 3.19
N ILE A 111 -8.85 -17.57 2.62
CA ILE A 111 -8.53 -18.45 1.48
C ILE A 111 -8.11 -17.62 0.25
N GLY A 112 -8.69 -16.43 0.04
CA GLY A 112 -8.26 -15.52 -1.01
C GLY A 112 -6.78 -15.12 -0.89
N HIS A 113 -6.29 -14.89 0.34
CA HIS A 113 -4.87 -14.65 0.59
C HIS A 113 -4.02 -15.88 0.27
N ILE A 114 -4.42 -17.06 0.75
CA ILE A 114 -3.67 -18.31 0.55
C ILE A 114 -3.55 -18.63 -0.95
N GLU A 115 -4.66 -18.64 -1.68
CA GLU A 115 -4.66 -19.00 -3.11
C GLU A 115 -3.92 -17.98 -3.97
N MET A 116 -3.97 -16.69 -3.62
CA MET A 116 -3.16 -15.67 -4.29
C MET A 116 -1.67 -15.88 -4.01
N GLY A 117 -1.31 -16.18 -2.76
CA GLY A 117 0.07 -16.49 -2.39
C GLY A 117 0.62 -17.69 -3.16
N ARG A 118 -0.14 -18.79 -3.22
CA ARG A 118 0.20 -19.98 -4.01
C ARG A 118 0.38 -19.67 -5.49
N LEU A 119 -0.50 -18.84 -6.06
CA LEU A 119 -0.41 -18.43 -7.46
C LEU A 119 0.87 -17.63 -7.76
N VAL A 120 1.21 -16.68 -6.91
CA VAL A 120 2.36 -15.77 -7.12
C VAL A 120 3.69 -16.47 -6.83
N THR A 121 3.76 -17.26 -5.76
CA THR A 121 4.99 -17.93 -5.32
C THR A 121 5.23 -19.30 -5.96
N GLY A 122 4.20 -19.90 -6.58
CA GLY A 122 4.26 -21.28 -7.07
C GLY A 122 4.18 -22.35 -5.97
N SER A 123 3.93 -21.97 -4.71
CA SER A 123 3.90 -22.93 -3.60
C SER A 123 2.75 -23.94 -3.71
N GLU A 124 3.07 -25.24 -3.67
CA GLU A 124 2.11 -26.32 -3.94
C GLU A 124 1.29 -26.78 -2.72
N ASN A 125 1.82 -26.76 -1.50
CA ASN A 125 1.07 -27.12 -0.28
C ASN A 125 1.72 -26.55 0.98
N PRO A 126 1.79 -25.22 1.14
CA PRO A 126 2.48 -24.62 2.26
C PRO A 126 1.69 -24.71 3.57
N THR A 127 2.42 -24.75 4.68
CA THR A 127 1.94 -24.21 5.95
C THR A 127 1.96 -22.69 5.84
N VAL A 128 0.84 -22.04 6.12
CA VAL A 128 0.67 -20.59 5.91
C VAL A 128 0.50 -19.89 7.25
N LEU A 129 1.45 -19.02 7.57
CA LEU A 129 1.28 -17.99 8.59
C LEU A 129 0.49 -16.81 8.00
N TYR A 130 -0.80 -16.71 8.33
CA TYR A 130 -1.65 -15.62 7.90
C TYR A 130 -1.72 -14.51 8.95
N VAL A 131 -0.95 -13.44 8.73
CA VAL A 131 -0.89 -12.24 9.58
C VAL A 131 -1.48 -11.02 8.88
N SER A 132 -2.41 -10.34 9.56
CA SER A 132 -3.01 -9.09 9.10
C SER A 132 -3.45 -8.22 10.28
N GLY A 133 -4.01 -7.04 9.99
CA GLY A 133 -4.63 -6.19 11.02
C GLY A 133 -5.83 -6.83 11.73
N GLY A 134 -6.44 -7.87 11.15
CA GLY A 134 -7.64 -8.52 11.68
C GLY A 134 -7.51 -10.02 11.97
N ASN A 135 -6.41 -10.65 11.52
CA ASN A 135 -6.21 -12.10 11.64
C ASN A 135 -4.75 -12.44 11.96
N THR A 136 -4.56 -13.49 12.76
CA THR A 136 -3.26 -14.12 13.03
C THR A 136 -3.53 -15.61 13.20
N GLN A 137 -3.19 -16.40 12.19
CA GLN A 137 -3.57 -17.82 12.11
C GLN A 137 -2.49 -18.63 11.39
N ILE A 138 -2.25 -19.86 11.83
CA ILE A 138 -1.48 -20.87 11.12
C ILE A 138 -2.48 -21.78 10.41
N ILE A 139 -2.39 -21.84 9.09
CA ILE A 139 -3.34 -22.54 8.24
C ILE A 139 -2.60 -23.52 7.34
N ALA A 140 -3.06 -24.76 7.28
CA ALA A 140 -2.58 -25.72 6.28
C ALA A 140 -3.73 -26.49 5.64
N TYR A 141 -3.51 -26.97 4.41
CA TYR A 141 -4.49 -27.75 3.68
C TYR A 141 -4.34 -29.24 4.00
N SER A 142 -5.43 -29.86 4.48
CA SER A 142 -5.48 -31.27 4.80
C SER A 142 -6.92 -31.77 4.65
N GLN A 143 -7.12 -33.02 4.23
CA GLN A 143 -8.44 -33.64 4.07
C GLN A 143 -9.48 -32.77 3.32
N GLN A 144 -9.05 -32.11 2.24
CA GLN A 144 -9.87 -31.23 1.40
C GLN A 144 -10.37 -29.96 2.10
N ARG A 145 -9.67 -29.48 3.14
CA ARG A 145 -10.01 -28.27 3.88
C ARG A 145 -8.76 -27.52 4.29
N TYR A 146 -8.89 -26.19 4.35
CA TYR A 146 -7.96 -25.35 5.08
C TYR A 146 -8.29 -25.40 6.57
N HIS A 147 -7.37 -25.96 7.36
CA HIS A 147 -7.48 -26.12 8.81
C HIS A 147 -6.66 -25.06 9.52
N ILE A 148 -7.20 -24.50 10.60
CA ILE A 148 -6.47 -23.62 11.52
C ILE A 148 -5.82 -24.51 12.59
N PHE A 149 -4.49 -24.50 12.67
CA PHE A 149 -3.72 -25.28 13.63
C PHE A 149 -3.36 -24.47 14.88
N GLY A 150 -3.09 -23.18 14.68
CA GLY A 150 -2.86 -22.20 15.74
C GLY A 150 -3.49 -20.86 15.37
N GLU A 151 -3.94 -20.11 16.36
CA GLU A 151 -4.44 -18.74 16.14
C GLU A 151 -4.21 -17.83 17.34
N THR A 152 -4.34 -16.53 17.12
CA THR A 152 -4.46 -15.61 18.24
C THR A 152 -5.74 -15.88 19.04
N ILE A 153 -5.64 -15.93 20.37
CA ILE A 153 -6.79 -16.09 21.26
C ILE A 153 -7.43 -14.76 21.66
N ASP A 154 -6.85 -13.63 21.24
CA ASP A 154 -7.35 -12.29 21.56
C ASP A 154 -7.42 -11.34 20.35
N ILE A 155 -6.40 -10.51 20.12
CA ILE A 155 -6.29 -9.55 19.03
C ILE A 155 -5.27 -10.05 18.00
N ALA A 156 -5.41 -9.67 16.74
CA ALA A 156 -4.39 -9.96 15.74
C ALA A 156 -3.10 -9.16 16.00
N VAL A 157 -1.95 -9.69 15.58
CA VAL A 157 -0.65 -9.01 15.69
C VAL A 157 -0.67 -7.64 15.01
N GLY A 158 -1.29 -7.52 13.83
CA GLY A 158 -1.42 -6.23 13.16
C GLY A 158 -2.30 -5.24 13.94
N ASN A 159 -3.32 -5.73 14.68
CA ASN A 159 -4.09 -4.87 15.58
C ASN A 159 -3.26 -4.41 16.79
N CYS A 160 -2.40 -5.29 17.32
CA CYS A 160 -1.47 -4.95 18.39
C CYS A 160 -0.53 -3.82 17.95
N LEU A 161 0.10 -3.97 16.78
CA LEU A 161 0.97 -2.96 16.16
C LEU A 161 0.19 -1.64 15.93
N ASP A 162 -0.98 -1.70 15.30
CA ASP A 162 -1.82 -0.50 15.05
C ASP A 162 -2.22 0.23 16.35
N ARG A 163 -2.48 -0.51 17.43
CA ARG A 163 -2.79 0.08 18.75
C ARG A 163 -1.56 0.68 19.41
N PHE A 164 -0.42 0.00 19.33
CA PHE A 164 0.85 0.50 19.85
C PHE A 164 1.29 1.79 19.13
N ALA A 165 1.22 1.84 17.80
CA ALA A 165 1.47 3.04 17.01
C ALA A 165 0.62 4.24 17.49
N ARG A 166 -0.64 3.99 17.87
CA ARG A 166 -1.52 5.03 18.41
C ARG A 166 -1.10 5.53 19.79
N LEU A 167 -0.57 4.66 20.66
CA LEU A 167 -0.02 5.06 21.95
C LEU A 167 1.15 6.05 21.77
N LEU A 168 2.00 5.79 20.79
CA LEU A 168 3.12 6.65 20.41
C LEU A 168 2.75 7.81 19.48
N LYS A 169 1.48 7.90 19.04
CA LYS A 169 0.96 8.88 18.07
C LYS A 169 1.72 8.88 16.73
N LEU A 170 2.17 7.71 16.29
CA LEU A 170 2.78 7.56 14.97
C LEU A 170 1.75 7.79 13.85
N SER A 171 2.26 8.14 12.66
CA SER A 171 1.44 8.32 11.47
C SER A 171 0.75 7.01 11.08
N ASN A 172 -0.46 7.12 10.54
CA ASN A 172 -1.15 6.00 9.90
C ASN A 172 -0.85 5.88 8.39
N ASP A 173 0.00 6.77 7.86
CA ASP A 173 0.41 6.84 6.46
C ASP A 173 1.90 6.49 6.32
N PRO A 174 2.31 5.58 5.42
CA PRO A 174 1.46 4.74 4.56
C PRO A 174 0.70 3.65 5.33
N SER A 175 1.25 3.19 6.45
CA SER A 175 0.58 2.35 7.43
C SER A 175 1.24 2.44 8.81
N PRO A 176 0.53 2.13 9.91
CA PRO A 176 1.12 2.16 11.25
C PRO A 176 2.24 1.14 11.43
N GLY A 177 2.08 -0.08 10.87
CA GLY A 177 3.09 -1.14 10.93
C GLY A 177 4.41 -0.73 10.29
N TYR A 178 4.36 -0.14 9.08
CA TYR A 178 5.54 0.39 8.40
C TYR A 178 6.25 1.45 9.24
N ASN A 179 5.50 2.39 9.84
CA ASN A 179 6.11 3.42 10.68
C ASN A 179 6.72 2.88 11.98
N ILE A 180 6.20 1.77 12.52
CA ILE A 180 6.83 1.06 13.64
C ILE A 180 8.15 0.44 13.20
N GLU A 181 8.16 -0.26 12.07
CA GLU A 181 9.34 -0.91 11.50
C GLU A 181 10.48 0.08 11.24
N GLN A 182 10.19 1.21 10.62
CA GLN A 182 11.19 2.25 10.35
C GLN A 182 11.79 2.86 11.63
N LEU A 183 11.03 2.90 12.73
CA LEU A 183 11.54 3.33 14.03
C LEU A 183 12.31 2.21 14.75
N ALA A 184 11.88 0.96 14.59
CA ALA A 184 12.53 -0.20 15.18
C ALA A 184 13.98 -0.36 14.72
N LYS A 185 14.28 -0.08 13.44
CA LYS A 185 15.65 -0.05 12.90
C LYS A 185 16.63 0.84 13.69
N LYS A 186 16.12 1.81 14.44
CA LYS A 186 16.91 2.76 15.25
C LYS A 186 16.97 2.38 16.73
N GLY A 187 16.19 1.40 17.16
CA GLY A 187 16.18 0.89 18.53
C GLY A 187 17.46 0.13 18.84
N LYS A 188 17.92 0.22 20.10
CA LYS A 188 19.16 -0.44 20.54
C LYS A 188 18.99 -1.22 21.83
N LYS A 189 17.86 -1.04 22.51
CA LYS A 189 17.63 -1.61 23.83
C LYS A 189 16.33 -2.41 23.85
N LEU A 190 16.46 -3.67 24.30
CA LEU A 190 15.32 -4.56 24.49
C LEU A 190 14.62 -4.26 25.82
N ALA A 191 13.36 -3.83 25.75
CA ALA A 191 12.47 -3.66 26.88
C ALA A 191 11.90 -5.02 27.31
N PRO A 192 11.73 -5.27 28.62
CA PRO A 192 11.20 -6.54 29.11
C PRO A 192 9.69 -6.62 28.84
N LEU A 193 9.31 -7.27 27.75
CA LEU A 193 7.92 -7.49 27.38
C LEU A 193 7.46 -8.91 27.74
N PRO A 194 6.16 -9.14 28.02
CA PRO A 194 5.63 -10.48 28.22
C PRO A 194 5.75 -11.32 26.94
N TYR A 195 6.26 -12.55 27.05
CA TYR A 195 6.28 -13.52 25.97
C TYR A 195 5.16 -14.55 26.19
N VAL A 196 4.16 -14.64 25.30
CA VAL A 196 2.90 -15.35 25.58
C VAL A 196 2.49 -16.29 24.44
N VAL A 197 3.16 -17.44 24.38
CA VAL A 197 2.81 -18.59 23.53
C VAL A 197 2.11 -19.67 24.36
N LYS A 198 1.11 -20.35 23.80
CA LYS A 198 0.30 -21.39 24.44
C LYS A 198 0.07 -22.56 23.49
N GLY A 199 1.06 -23.42 23.33
CA GLY A 199 1.05 -24.41 22.24
C GLY A 199 1.19 -23.66 20.92
N MET A 200 0.31 -23.90 19.95
CA MET A 200 0.31 -23.16 18.67
C MET A 200 -0.47 -21.83 18.72
N ASP A 201 -1.05 -21.49 19.86
CA ASP A 201 -1.84 -20.27 20.03
C ASP A 201 -1.00 -19.13 20.64
N VAL A 202 -1.32 -17.89 20.28
CA VAL A 202 -0.63 -16.67 20.78
C VAL A 202 -1.60 -15.66 21.38
N SER A 203 -1.11 -14.77 22.24
CA SER A 203 -1.92 -13.70 22.87
C SER A 203 -1.11 -12.40 22.93
N PHE A 204 -1.65 -11.33 22.34
CA PHE A 204 -0.94 -10.06 22.21
C PHE A 204 -1.51 -8.95 23.12
N SER A 205 -2.72 -9.12 23.67
CA SER A 205 -3.35 -8.06 24.48
C SER A 205 -2.57 -7.75 25.76
N GLY A 206 -1.98 -8.77 26.39
CA GLY A 206 -1.17 -8.60 27.59
C GLY A 206 0.11 -7.80 27.34
N ILE A 207 0.72 -7.97 26.17
CA ILE A 207 1.91 -7.24 25.74
C ILE A 207 1.57 -5.76 25.57
N LEU A 208 0.51 -5.48 24.82
CA LEU A 208 0.05 -4.12 24.57
C LEU A 208 -0.32 -3.38 25.87
N SER A 209 -1.07 -4.02 26.77
CA SER A 209 -1.43 -3.42 28.06
C SER A 209 -0.20 -3.21 28.94
N HIS A 210 0.78 -4.13 28.92
CA HIS A 210 2.02 -3.96 29.66
C HIS A 210 2.79 -2.72 29.20
N ILE A 211 2.92 -2.53 27.88
CA ILE A 211 3.53 -1.33 27.32
C ILE A 211 2.74 -0.09 27.74
N GLU A 212 1.42 -0.10 27.58
CA GLU A 212 0.54 1.05 27.91
C GLU A 212 0.69 1.49 29.38
N ASP A 213 0.77 0.54 30.32
CA ASP A 213 0.89 0.80 31.75
C ASP A 213 2.25 1.43 32.14
N HIS A 214 3.33 1.09 31.42
CA HIS A 214 4.69 1.56 31.73
C HIS A 214 5.19 2.68 30.83
N LEU A 215 4.48 2.98 29.73
CA LEU A 215 4.94 3.89 28.68
C LEU A 215 5.36 5.26 29.21
N SER A 216 4.54 5.89 30.06
CA SER A 216 4.86 7.22 30.60
C SER A 216 6.11 7.18 31.47
N GLU A 217 6.26 6.16 32.32
CA GLU A 217 7.43 6.03 33.18
C GLU A 217 8.70 5.81 32.35
N TRP A 218 8.65 4.90 31.37
CA TRP A 218 9.79 4.60 30.52
C TRP A 218 10.27 5.80 29.71
N LEU A 219 9.34 6.60 29.16
CA LEU A 219 9.68 7.80 28.40
C LEU A 219 10.16 8.95 29.30
N ASP A 220 9.51 9.18 30.45
CA ASP A 220 9.86 10.28 31.37
C ASP A 220 11.23 10.06 32.03
N THR A 221 11.54 8.81 32.39
CA THR A 221 12.83 8.43 32.98
C THR A 221 13.91 8.21 31.93
N LYS A 222 13.56 8.22 30.63
CA LYS A 222 14.42 7.85 29.50
C LYS A 222 15.02 6.46 29.66
N ALA A 223 14.25 5.53 30.26
CA ALA A 223 14.65 4.14 30.38
C ALA A 223 14.67 3.45 29.00
N PHE A 224 13.75 3.85 28.11
CA PHE A 224 13.63 3.40 26.72
C PHE A 224 13.16 4.57 25.85
N THR A 225 13.58 4.61 24.59
CA THR A 225 13.05 5.55 23.59
C THR A 225 11.86 4.94 22.83
N PRO A 226 11.07 5.73 22.08
CA PRO A 226 10.05 5.18 21.18
C PRO A 226 10.62 4.14 20.20
N GLU A 227 11.83 4.37 19.69
CA GLU A 227 12.57 3.46 18.80
C GLU A 227 12.86 2.13 19.50
N ASP A 228 13.38 2.16 20.73
CA ASP A 228 13.62 0.96 21.54
C ASP A 228 12.33 0.16 21.76
N LEU A 229 11.19 0.83 21.97
CA LEU A 229 9.91 0.17 22.19
C LEU A 229 9.34 -0.43 20.89
N CYS A 230 9.52 0.23 19.74
CA CYS A 230 9.18 -0.34 18.44
C CYS A 230 10.00 -1.60 18.16
N PHE A 231 11.32 -1.53 18.37
CA PHE A 231 12.24 -2.67 18.27
C PHE A 231 11.80 -3.81 19.19
N SER A 232 11.65 -3.54 20.49
CA SER A 232 11.31 -4.56 21.47
C SER A 232 9.98 -5.25 21.18
N LEU A 233 8.98 -4.49 20.72
CA LEU A 233 7.69 -5.05 20.35
C LEU A 233 7.83 -5.99 19.15
N GLN A 234 8.54 -5.57 18.09
CA GLN A 234 8.77 -6.40 16.91
C GLN A 234 9.50 -7.70 17.26
N GLU A 235 10.65 -7.61 17.94
CA GLU A 235 11.41 -8.78 18.38
C GLU A 235 10.54 -9.77 19.16
N THR A 236 9.78 -9.26 20.13
CA THR A 236 8.93 -10.12 20.97
C THR A 236 7.82 -10.78 20.16
N VAL A 237 7.05 -10.02 19.36
CA VAL A 237 5.88 -10.58 18.68
C VAL A 237 6.27 -11.43 17.46
N PHE A 238 7.37 -11.12 16.78
CA PHE A 238 7.84 -11.89 15.64
C PHE A 238 8.48 -13.20 16.10
N ALA A 239 9.30 -13.19 17.15
CA ALA A 239 9.79 -14.43 17.76
C ALA A 239 8.64 -15.35 18.19
N MET A 240 7.57 -14.79 18.78
CA MET A 240 6.37 -15.58 19.11
C MET A 240 5.68 -16.19 17.90
N LEU A 241 5.65 -15.48 16.76
CA LEU A 241 5.04 -15.95 15.52
C LEU A 241 5.90 -17.02 14.84
N ILE A 242 7.22 -16.86 14.88
CA ILE A 242 8.18 -17.85 14.39
C ILE A 242 8.04 -19.13 15.21
N GLU A 243 8.08 -19.06 16.56
CA GLU A 243 7.93 -20.23 17.45
C GLU A 243 6.68 -21.06 17.11
N ILE A 244 5.51 -20.41 16.94
CA ILE A 244 4.29 -21.17 16.63
C ILE A 244 4.26 -21.74 15.21
N THR A 245 4.95 -21.09 14.26
CA THR A 245 5.00 -21.53 12.85
C THR A 245 5.95 -22.70 12.67
N ASP A 246 7.07 -22.65 13.38
CA ASP A 246 8.11 -23.68 13.40
C ASP A 246 7.66 -24.93 14.19
N TYR A 247 6.66 -24.80 15.06
CA TYR A 247 6.07 -25.91 15.81
C TYR A 247 5.35 -26.93 14.91
N ASP A 248 6.14 -27.77 14.23
CA ASP A 248 5.84 -29.03 13.57
C ASP A 248 4.46 -29.11 12.88
N ALA A 249 4.11 -28.02 12.18
CA ALA A 249 2.88 -27.94 11.41
C ALA A 249 2.84 -29.04 10.33
N THR A 250 4.02 -29.43 9.82
CA THR A 250 4.20 -30.52 8.85
C THR A 250 3.89 -31.89 9.46
N GLU A 251 4.42 -32.26 10.63
CA GLU A 251 4.05 -33.53 11.29
C GLU A 251 2.58 -33.52 11.73
N LEU A 252 2.03 -32.36 12.09
CA LEU A 252 0.60 -32.23 12.44
C LEU A 252 -0.31 -32.42 11.24
N VAL A 253 0.01 -31.87 10.07
CA VAL A 253 -0.69 -32.14 8.81
C VAL A 253 -0.62 -33.63 8.49
N ASP A 254 0.56 -34.23 8.61
CA ASP A 254 0.77 -35.67 8.42
C ASP A 254 -0.05 -36.52 9.39
N ARG A 255 -0.17 -36.10 10.66
CA ARG A 255 -0.93 -36.80 11.69
C ARG A 255 -2.44 -36.66 11.52
N VAL A 256 -2.90 -35.48 11.07
CA VAL A 256 -4.29 -35.27 10.66
C VAL A 256 -4.59 -36.14 9.45
N ASP A 257 -3.77 -36.14 8.41
CA ASP A 257 -3.95 -36.95 7.20
C ASP A 257 -3.89 -38.46 7.47
N ARG A 258 -3.07 -38.91 8.43
CA ARG A 258 -3.03 -40.30 8.92
C ARG A 258 -4.23 -40.68 9.80
N GLY A 259 -5.14 -39.76 10.10
CA GLY A 259 -6.35 -40.01 10.90
C GLY A 259 -6.06 -40.25 12.39
N VAL A 260 -4.89 -39.87 12.88
CA VAL A 260 -4.50 -39.99 14.29
C VAL A 260 -5.16 -38.85 15.05
N ARG A 261 -6.39 -39.08 15.49
CA ARG A 261 -7.17 -38.16 16.31
C ARG A 261 -6.62 -38.13 17.75
N THR A 262 -5.42 -37.59 17.95
CA THR A 262 -4.94 -37.26 19.29
C THR A 262 -5.57 -35.96 19.75
N ASP A 263 -6.48 -36.04 20.71
CA ASP A 263 -6.97 -34.91 21.51
C ASP A 263 -5.76 -34.07 21.99
N LEU A 264 -5.52 -32.92 21.35
CA LEU A 264 -4.46 -31.97 21.76
C LEU A 264 -4.63 -31.45 23.20
N ARG A 265 -5.79 -31.70 23.82
CA ARG A 265 -6.06 -31.31 25.22
C ARG A 265 -5.41 -32.20 26.28
N MET A 266 -4.83 -33.36 25.91
CA MET A 266 -4.30 -34.33 26.89
C MET A 266 -2.77 -34.37 27.04
N LYS A 267 -1.97 -33.75 26.15
CA LYS A 267 -0.49 -33.85 26.21
C LYS A 267 0.23 -32.73 26.96
N LEU A 268 -0.40 -31.57 27.20
CA LEU A 268 0.15 -30.48 28.04
C LEU A 268 0.41 -30.85 29.52
N LYS A 269 0.16 -32.10 29.93
CA LYS A 269 0.47 -32.62 31.27
C LYS A 269 1.66 -33.58 31.31
N LYS A 270 2.27 -33.93 30.17
CA LYS A 270 3.26 -35.02 30.10
C LYS A 270 4.68 -34.63 29.73
N ASN A 271 4.93 -33.43 29.19
CA ASN A 271 6.25 -33.05 28.67
C ASN A 271 7.08 -32.20 29.66
N THR A 272 6.97 -32.40 30.98
CA THR A 272 7.89 -31.78 31.95
C THR A 272 9.04 -32.71 32.37
N VAL A 273 9.27 -33.80 31.65
CA VAL A 273 10.34 -34.76 31.95
C VAL A 273 10.82 -35.35 30.62
N ASP A 274 12.14 -35.36 30.41
CA ASP A 274 12.92 -36.00 29.32
C ASP A 274 12.91 -35.18 27.99
N GLU A 275 14.04 -34.87 27.33
CA GLU A 275 15.41 -35.40 27.34
C GLU A 275 16.38 -34.39 26.66
N GLU A 276 17.67 -34.48 27.01
CA GLU A 276 18.84 -33.83 26.39
C GLU A 276 19.34 -34.66 25.18
N GLU A 277 20.10 -34.00 24.28
CA GLU A 277 20.96 -34.51 23.18
C GLU A 277 20.31 -34.79 21.80
N GLU A 278 20.59 -33.93 20.82
CA GLU A 278 21.44 -34.13 19.62
C GLU A 278 21.49 -32.77 18.85
N ASP A 279 22.36 -32.64 17.84
CA ASP A 279 22.49 -31.56 16.83
C ASP A 279 23.82 -30.75 16.91
N ASP A 280 24.85 -31.26 16.22
CA ASP A 280 26.16 -30.62 15.96
C ASP A 280 26.45 -30.53 14.43
N ASP A 281 25.51 -30.91 13.54
CA ASP A 281 25.73 -30.99 12.08
C ASP A 281 25.01 -29.86 11.29
N ASP A 282 24.17 -29.04 11.93
CA ASP A 282 23.37 -27.98 11.25
C ASP A 282 24.07 -26.59 11.25
N GLU A 283 25.10 -26.39 12.08
CA GLU A 283 25.80 -25.08 12.18
C GLU A 283 26.72 -24.77 10.97
N GLU A 284 27.21 -25.79 10.23
CA GLU A 284 28.08 -25.55 9.06
C GLU A 284 27.30 -25.21 7.77
N GLU A 285 26.02 -25.59 7.66
CA GLU A 285 25.18 -25.22 6.50
C GLU A 285 24.58 -23.81 6.65
N GLU A 286 24.31 -23.35 7.89
CA GLU A 286 23.83 -21.98 8.16
C GLU A 286 24.92 -20.92 7.91
N GLU A 287 26.20 -21.22 8.20
CA GLU A 287 27.31 -20.27 7.94
C GLU A 287 27.59 -20.06 6.44
N GLU A 288 27.34 -21.06 5.58
CA GLU A 288 27.53 -20.91 4.12
C GLU A 288 26.37 -20.14 3.46
N GLU A 289 25.14 -20.22 3.98
CA GLU A 289 24.00 -19.45 3.48
C GLU A 289 24.07 -17.96 3.89
N GLU A 290 24.59 -17.64 5.09
CA GLU A 290 24.80 -16.24 5.51
C GLU A 290 25.88 -15.52 4.69
N GLU A 291 26.95 -16.21 4.26
CA GLU A 291 27.99 -15.61 3.40
C GLU A 291 27.48 -15.33 1.97
N GLU A 292 26.57 -16.14 1.42
CA GLU A 292 25.97 -15.90 0.11
C GLU A 292 24.97 -14.72 0.13
N GLU A 293 24.21 -14.52 1.22
CA GLU A 293 23.30 -13.38 1.36
C GLU A 293 24.06 -12.04 1.52
N GLU A 294 25.21 -12.01 2.23
CA GLU A 294 26.03 -10.80 2.35
C GLU A 294 26.65 -10.37 1.02
N GLU A 295 27.05 -11.30 0.14
CA GLU A 295 27.58 -10.97 -1.20
C GLU A 295 26.50 -10.41 -2.14
N GLU A 296 25.24 -10.89 -2.06
CA GLU A 296 24.13 -10.35 -2.85
C GLU A 296 23.73 -8.93 -2.40
N GLU A 297 23.76 -8.62 -1.11
CA GLU A 297 23.48 -7.26 -0.60
C GLU A 297 24.55 -6.23 -1.03
N GLU A 298 25.83 -6.61 -1.08
CA GLU A 298 26.90 -5.72 -1.56
C GLU A 298 26.78 -5.41 -3.07
N GLU A 299 26.35 -6.36 -3.89
CA GLU A 299 26.12 -6.12 -5.33
C GLU A 299 24.92 -5.19 -5.59
N GLU A 300 23.85 -5.29 -4.80
CA GLU A 300 22.69 -4.38 -4.92
C GLU A 300 23.03 -2.93 -4.49
N GLU A 301 23.87 -2.74 -3.47
CA GLU A 301 24.31 -1.39 -3.06
C GLU A 301 25.19 -0.72 -4.13
N GLU A 302 26.06 -1.46 -4.82
CA GLU A 302 26.88 -0.92 -5.92
C GLU A 302 26.02 -0.51 -7.13
N GLU A 303 24.97 -1.26 -7.48
CA GLU A 303 24.06 -0.90 -8.57
C GLU A 303 23.23 0.36 -8.24
N GLU A 304 22.79 0.56 -6.99
CA GLU A 304 22.07 1.77 -6.58
C GLU A 304 22.97 3.02 -6.61
N GLU A 305 24.26 2.92 -6.24
CA GLU A 305 25.20 4.05 -6.34
C GLU A 305 25.46 4.46 -7.80
N GLU A 306 25.56 3.51 -8.74
CA GLU A 306 25.72 3.82 -10.17
C GLU A 306 24.47 4.50 -10.76
N GLU A 307 23.26 4.10 -10.37
CA GLU A 307 22.02 4.77 -10.82
C GLU A 307 21.89 6.21 -10.28
N GLU A 308 22.32 6.47 -9.04
CA GLU A 308 22.32 7.82 -8.47
C GLU A 308 23.31 8.76 -9.19
N GLU A 309 24.49 8.26 -9.59
CA GLU A 309 25.47 9.05 -10.35
C GLU A 309 24.94 9.40 -11.76
N GLU A 310 24.29 8.46 -12.46
CA GLU A 310 23.66 8.74 -13.77
C GLU A 310 22.54 9.78 -13.66
N GLU A 311 21.73 9.73 -12.60
CA GLU A 311 20.67 10.71 -12.34
C GLU A 311 21.20 12.12 -12.01
N GLU A 312 22.38 12.24 -11.42
CA GLU A 312 23.02 13.54 -11.18
C GLU A 312 23.58 14.13 -12.48
N GLU A 313 24.20 13.32 -13.34
CA GLU A 313 24.70 13.77 -14.65
C GLU A 313 23.56 14.27 -15.56
N GLU A 314 22.41 13.57 -15.62
CA GLU A 314 21.26 14.03 -16.40
C GLU A 314 20.70 15.37 -15.91
N LYS A 315 20.72 15.64 -14.59
CA LYS A 315 20.26 16.91 -14.01
C LYS A 315 21.22 18.06 -14.33
N GLU A 316 22.52 17.82 -14.36
CA GLU A 316 23.50 18.84 -14.77
C GLU A 316 23.35 19.21 -16.26
N GLU A 317 23.07 18.23 -17.14
CA GLU A 317 22.81 18.49 -18.55
C GLU A 317 21.52 19.32 -18.77
N GLU A 318 20.44 19.03 -18.03
CA GLU A 318 19.19 19.81 -18.11
C GLU A 318 19.39 21.27 -17.64
N GLU A 319 20.21 21.51 -16.60
CA GLU A 319 20.50 22.87 -16.13
C GLU A 319 21.35 23.68 -17.14
N GLU A 320 22.29 23.04 -17.85
CA GLU A 320 23.06 23.71 -18.90
C GLU A 320 22.21 24.11 -20.12
N ASP A 321 21.26 23.25 -20.52
CA ASP A 321 20.34 23.53 -21.63
C ASP A 321 19.38 24.69 -21.30
N ASP A 322 18.86 24.76 -20.07
CA ASP A 322 18.01 25.85 -19.59
C ASP A 322 18.77 27.20 -19.57
N GLU A 323 20.05 27.19 -19.20
CA GLU A 323 20.92 28.37 -19.24
C GLU A 323 21.21 28.87 -20.67
N GLU A 324 21.31 27.97 -21.65
CA GLU A 324 21.47 28.34 -23.05
C GLU A 324 20.17 28.96 -23.62
N GLU A 325 19.00 28.41 -23.29
CA GLU A 325 17.72 28.97 -23.71
C GLU A 325 17.50 30.40 -23.16
N GLU A 326 17.83 30.68 -21.90
CA GLU A 326 17.73 32.03 -21.34
C GLU A 326 18.64 33.03 -22.06
N LYS A 327 19.87 32.63 -22.42
CA LYS A 327 20.81 33.49 -23.16
C LYS A 327 20.28 33.85 -24.56
N VAL A 328 19.65 32.89 -25.25
CA VAL A 328 19.03 33.12 -26.56
C VAL A 328 17.84 34.09 -26.46
N GLU A 329 16.99 33.94 -25.43
CA GLU A 329 15.87 34.85 -25.19
C GLU A 329 16.32 36.31 -24.91
N GLU A 330 17.42 36.50 -24.18
CA GLU A 330 17.96 37.84 -23.90
C GLU A 330 18.51 38.51 -25.17
N GLU A 331 19.18 37.76 -26.05
CA GLU A 331 19.67 38.29 -27.32
C GLU A 331 18.51 38.72 -28.25
N GLU A 332 17.45 37.91 -28.36
CA GLU A 332 16.26 38.26 -29.15
C GLU A 332 15.56 39.53 -28.62
N LYS A 333 15.43 39.66 -27.29
CA LYS A 333 14.87 40.88 -26.66
C LYS A 333 15.73 42.10 -26.98
N GLY A 334 17.06 41.96 -27.01
CA GLY A 334 18.01 43.00 -27.38
C GLY A 334 17.89 43.45 -28.85
N GLU A 335 17.67 42.53 -29.78
CA GLU A 335 17.48 42.83 -31.20
C GLU A 335 16.14 43.54 -31.47
N GLN A 336 15.05 43.09 -30.85
CA GLN A 336 13.73 43.73 -30.96
C GLN A 336 13.74 45.17 -30.43
N GLU A 337 14.54 45.46 -29.39
CA GLU A 337 14.69 46.81 -28.87
C GLU A 337 15.48 47.74 -29.81
N LYS A 338 16.51 47.20 -30.49
CA LYS A 338 17.26 47.90 -31.55
C LYS A 338 16.38 48.21 -32.77
N GLU A 339 15.53 47.27 -33.21
CA GLU A 339 14.57 47.51 -34.29
C GLU A 339 13.55 48.60 -33.94
N ARG A 340 13.02 48.59 -32.70
CA ARG A 340 12.09 49.62 -32.21
C ARG A 340 12.73 51.02 -32.18
N LYS A 341 13.99 51.13 -31.77
CA LYS A 341 14.76 52.41 -31.78
C LYS A 341 15.03 52.89 -33.22
N THR A 342 15.21 51.97 -34.16
CA THR A 342 15.45 52.28 -35.59
C THR A 342 14.16 52.74 -36.30
N ARG A 343 13.00 52.10 -36.02
CA ARG A 343 11.68 52.52 -36.55
C ARG A 343 11.24 53.90 -36.04
N LYS A 344 11.57 54.26 -34.79
CA LYS A 344 11.31 55.62 -34.25
C LYS A 344 12.14 56.71 -34.94
N ARG A 345 13.37 56.42 -35.39
CA ARG A 345 14.22 57.36 -36.14
C ARG A 345 13.79 57.58 -37.59
N THR A 346 13.14 56.59 -38.22
CA THR A 346 12.64 56.74 -39.60
C THR A 346 11.33 57.52 -39.72
N ASN A 347 10.52 57.58 -38.66
CA ASN A 347 9.22 58.27 -38.68
C ASN A 347 9.30 59.77 -38.39
N THR A 348 10.41 60.27 -37.83
CA THR A 348 10.63 61.70 -37.57
C THR A 348 11.17 62.48 -38.78
N ASN A 349 11.61 61.81 -39.84
CA ASN A 349 12.20 62.44 -41.04
C ASN A 349 11.26 62.54 -42.27
N LYS A 350 9.99 62.13 -42.16
CA LYS A 350 9.04 62.08 -43.30
C LYS A 350 7.96 63.18 -43.34
N THR A 351 7.94 64.12 -42.39
CA THR A 351 6.93 65.21 -42.32
C THR A 351 7.44 66.61 -42.63
N SER A 352 8.66 66.77 -43.17
CA SER A 352 9.23 68.07 -43.52
C SER A 352 9.73 68.16 -44.96
N ARG A 353 8.82 68.13 -45.95
CA ARG A 353 8.98 68.69 -47.31
C ARG A 353 7.87 68.18 -48.23
N VAL A 354 6.84 68.98 -48.49
CA VAL A 354 6.39 69.38 -49.85
C VAL A 354 5.52 70.63 -49.71
N ARG A 355 5.85 71.61 -50.58
CA ARG A 355 5.44 73.02 -50.60
C ARG A 355 4.01 73.26 -51.10
N HIS A 356 3.42 74.34 -50.55
CA HIS A 356 2.61 75.38 -51.20
C HIS A 356 2.28 75.25 -52.70
N ARG A 357 0.98 75.31 -53.05
CA ARG A 357 0.36 76.41 -53.85
C ARG A 357 -1.17 76.25 -53.99
N THR A 358 -1.88 77.24 -53.46
CA THR A 358 -3.10 77.94 -53.94
C THR A 358 -4.11 77.24 -54.87
N GLY A 359 -5.41 77.33 -54.52
CA GLY A 359 -6.47 77.49 -55.52
C GLY A 359 -7.84 76.86 -55.22
N GLU A 360 -8.69 77.61 -54.51
CA GLU A 360 -10.14 77.81 -54.75
C GLU A 360 -11.20 76.66 -54.77
N ARG A 361 -12.33 77.02 -54.13
CA ARG A 361 -13.76 76.64 -54.33
C ARG A 361 -14.38 75.47 -53.53
N SER A 362 -15.00 75.89 -52.42
CA SER A 362 -16.45 75.86 -52.09
C SER A 362 -17.27 74.54 -52.04
N PRO A 363 -18.33 74.48 -51.19
CA PRO A 363 -18.76 73.23 -50.54
C PRO A 363 -20.22 72.79 -50.83
N SER A 364 -20.52 71.52 -50.57
CA SER A 364 -21.87 71.00 -50.32
C SER A 364 -21.76 69.67 -49.55
N ARG A 365 -22.34 69.57 -48.34
CA ARG A 365 -23.61 68.87 -48.01
C ARG A 365 -23.53 67.34 -48.22
N ASN A 366 -24.01 66.44 -47.37
CA ASN A 366 -24.73 66.43 -46.11
C ASN A 366 -24.99 64.93 -45.78
N ILE A 367 -25.51 64.63 -44.58
CA ILE A 367 -26.34 63.46 -44.22
C ILE A 367 -25.60 62.13 -43.97
N ASP A 368 -25.93 61.28 -43.00
CA ASP A 368 -26.69 61.32 -41.74
C ASP A 368 -26.63 59.87 -41.19
N SER A 369 -26.83 59.76 -39.87
CA SER A 369 -27.63 58.74 -39.19
C SER A 369 -26.99 57.48 -38.59
N ARG A 370 -26.97 57.49 -37.24
CA ARG A 370 -27.68 56.57 -36.30
C ARG A 370 -27.14 55.13 -36.19
N SER A 371 -27.16 54.42 -35.05
CA SER A 371 -27.63 54.65 -33.67
C SER A 371 -27.47 53.33 -32.87
N ARG A 372 -26.98 53.40 -31.62
CA ARG A 372 -27.32 52.62 -30.41
C ARG A 372 -27.20 51.07 -30.41
N TYR A 373 -26.54 50.50 -29.40
CA TYR A 373 -27.17 49.97 -28.17
C TYR A 373 -26.12 49.56 -27.10
N SER A 374 -26.57 49.54 -25.85
CA SER A 374 -25.85 49.36 -24.56
C SER A 374 -25.99 47.92 -24.01
N PRO A 375 -25.18 47.46 -23.01
CA PRO A 375 -25.07 46.05 -22.62
C PRO A 375 -25.78 45.67 -21.30
N THR A 376 -25.92 44.36 -21.07
CA THR A 376 -26.08 43.57 -19.80
C THR A 376 -25.97 42.09 -20.26
N THR A 377 -25.22 41.18 -19.64
CA THR A 377 -25.09 40.75 -18.23
C THR A 377 -23.75 40.05 -18.04
#